data_AF-A0A399G088-F1
#
_entry.id   AF-A0A399G088-F1
#
_cell.length_a   1.000
_cell.length_b   1.000
_cell.length_c   1.000
_cell.angle_alpha   90.00
_cell.angle_beta   90.00
_cell.angle_gamma   90.00
#
_symmetry.space_group_name_H-M   'P 1'
#
loop_
_entity.id
_entity.type
_entity.pdbx_description
1 polymer ?
#
loop_
_entity_poly.entity_id
_entity_poly.type
_entity_poly.pdbx_seq_one_letter_code
_entity_poly.pdbx_strand_id
1 'polypeptide(L)'
;MRDRKLEERIKLLKEFINEWVKFRSFLKIGVAGKASPEREEEFMKLKSLIARKYQYLTSLMGESFSADEKLMNIVSRVTSLKQVAEIAPEVGQRGIEDEWHSSFIRLNGNLGEMEGERAKLAKVSRIGIALSRMCPPMGRFLKSLGKAVLIFLTIAVILFVGSYFLDREGRETFSDWTRDRATDVSDFFRQTF
;
A
#
# COMPACT_ATOMS: atom_id res chain seq x y z
N MET A 1 -5.40 3.21 -9.54
CA MET A 1 -4.56 2.36 -10.41
C MET A 1 -4.75 0.92 -9.93
N ARG A 2 -5.14 -0.03 -10.79
CA ARG A 2 -5.14 -1.46 -10.43
C ARG A 2 -3.68 -1.85 -10.18
N ASP A 3 -3.40 -2.51 -9.07
CA ASP A 3 -2.06 -3.03 -8.82
C ASP A 3 -1.79 -4.15 -9.83
N ARG A 4 -0.97 -3.84 -10.84
CA ARG A 4 -0.63 -4.77 -11.93
C ARG A 4 0.06 -6.02 -11.38
N LYS A 5 0.86 -5.90 -10.32
CA LYS A 5 1.55 -7.03 -9.70
C LYS A 5 0.54 -7.94 -8.99
N LEU A 6 -0.44 -7.36 -8.30
CA LEU A 6 -1.51 -8.13 -7.65
C LEU A 6 -2.34 -8.93 -8.67
N GLU A 7 -2.75 -8.31 -9.77
CA GLU A 7 -3.52 -9.01 -10.82
C GLU A 7 -2.71 -10.14 -11.48
N GLU A 8 -1.41 -9.92 -11.70
CA GLU A 8 -0.50 -10.93 -12.21
C GLU A 8 -0.35 -12.11 -11.25
N ARG A 9 -0.16 -11.86 -9.94
CA ARG A 9 -0.12 -12.90 -8.91
C ARG A 9 -1.42 -13.71 -8.84
N ILE A 10 -2.57 -13.03 -8.87
CA ILE A 10 -3.89 -13.68 -8.89
C ILE A 10 -4.02 -14.59 -10.11
N LYS A 11 -3.65 -14.09 -11.30
CA LYS A 11 -3.70 -14.88 -12.53
C LYS A 11 -2.84 -16.13 -12.44
N LEU A 12 -1.58 -15.97 -12.02
CA LEU A 12 -0.62 -17.08 -11.92
C LEU A 12 -1.08 -18.14 -10.90
N LEU A 13 -1.62 -17.72 -9.75
CA LEU A 13 -2.13 -18.65 -8.75
C LEU A 13 -3.37 -19.41 -9.25
N LYS A 14 -4.27 -18.76 -9.99
CA LYS A 14 -5.43 -19.45 -10.61
C LYS A 14 -5.00 -20.51 -11.61
N GLU A 15 -4.03 -20.18 -12.47
CA GLU A 15 -3.45 -21.15 -13.40
C GLU A 15 -2.86 -22.34 -12.63
N PHE A 16 -2.04 -22.07 -11.61
CA PHE A 16 -1.43 -23.11 -10.79
C PHE A 16 -2.44 -24.02 -10.11
N ILE A 17 -3.53 -23.47 -9.55
CA ILE A 17 -4.62 -24.26 -8.97
C ILE A 17 -5.24 -25.20 -10.03
N ASN A 18 -5.44 -24.73 -11.26
CA ASN A 18 -5.98 -25.57 -12.33
C ASN A 18 -5.02 -26.72 -12.69
N GLU A 19 -3.72 -26.44 -12.75
CA GLU A 19 -2.70 -27.47 -12.96
C GLU A 19 -2.65 -28.47 -11.80
N TRP A 20 -2.84 -28.00 -10.56
CA TRP A 20 -2.91 -28.85 -9.37
C TRP A 20 -4.14 -29.76 -9.35
N VAL A 21 -5.28 -29.28 -9.84
CA VAL A 21 -6.49 -30.10 -10.04
C VAL A 21 -6.26 -31.14 -11.14
N LYS A 22 -5.61 -30.74 -12.24
CA LYS A 22 -5.22 -31.68 -13.32
C LYS A 22 -4.25 -32.75 -12.81
N PHE A 23 -3.35 -32.40 -11.90
CA PHE A 23 -2.44 -33.37 -11.29
C PHE A 23 -3.21 -34.46 -10.54
N ARG A 24 -4.23 -34.10 -9.75
CA ARG A 24 -5.08 -35.09 -9.09
C ARG A 24 -5.86 -35.97 -10.06
N SER A 25 -6.32 -35.46 -11.19
CA SER A 25 -7.00 -36.33 -12.17
C SER A 25 -6.06 -37.41 -12.69
N PHE A 26 -4.79 -37.09 -12.90
CA PHE A 26 -3.76 -38.08 -13.22
C PHE A 26 -3.51 -39.08 -12.09
N LEU A 27 -3.46 -38.63 -10.83
CA LEU A 27 -3.35 -39.55 -9.69
C LEU A 27 -4.51 -40.57 -9.70
N LYS A 28 -5.74 -40.12 -9.94
CA LYS A 28 -6.90 -41.02 -10.06
C LYS A 28 -6.79 -42.00 -11.23
N ILE A 29 -6.22 -41.59 -12.36
CA ILE A 29 -5.95 -42.47 -13.49
C ILE A 29 -4.94 -43.56 -13.10
N GLY A 30 -3.88 -43.18 -12.37
CA GLY A 30 -2.87 -44.10 -11.84
C GLY A 30 -3.49 -45.12 -10.88
N VAL A 31 -4.28 -44.65 -9.90
CA VAL A 31 -5.01 -45.52 -8.95
C VAL A 31 -5.94 -46.50 -9.67
N ALA A 32 -6.61 -46.06 -10.74
CA ALA A 32 -7.49 -46.92 -11.52
C ALA A 32 -6.73 -47.94 -12.40
N GLY A 33 -5.40 -47.95 -12.39
CA GLY A 33 -4.58 -48.83 -13.24
C GLY A 33 -4.68 -48.50 -14.73
N LYS A 34 -5.13 -47.29 -15.09
CA LYS A 34 -5.36 -46.86 -16.49
C LYS A 34 -4.20 -46.03 -17.05
N ALA A 35 -2.99 -46.32 -16.59
CA ALA A 35 -1.77 -45.69 -17.09
C ALA A 35 -1.48 -46.18 -18.50
N SER A 36 -1.35 -45.25 -19.45
CA SER A 36 -0.83 -45.51 -20.80
C SER A 36 0.47 -44.74 -20.99
N PRO A 37 1.35 -45.14 -21.94
CA PRO A 37 2.59 -44.42 -22.21
C PRO A 37 2.38 -42.93 -22.50
N GLU A 38 1.31 -42.58 -23.23
CA GLU A 38 0.97 -41.19 -23.56
C GLU A 38 0.58 -40.40 -22.31
N ARG A 39 -0.22 -41.01 -21.43
CA ARG A 39 -0.64 -40.38 -20.17
C ARG A 39 0.51 -40.24 -19.19
N GLU A 40 1.43 -41.19 -19.18
CA GLU A 40 2.66 -41.12 -18.39
C GLU A 40 3.51 -39.93 -18.83
N GLU A 41 3.69 -39.75 -20.13
CA GLU A 41 4.43 -38.61 -20.67
C GLU A 41 3.76 -37.26 -20.30
N GLU A 42 2.43 -37.16 -20.45
CA GLU A 42 1.68 -35.98 -20.03
C GLU A 42 1.79 -35.70 -18.54
N PHE A 43 1.73 -36.75 -17.71
CA PHE A 43 1.91 -36.66 -16.27
C PHE A 43 3.29 -36.10 -15.91
N MET A 44 4.35 -36.59 -16.55
CA MET A 44 5.71 -36.14 -16.30
C MET A 44 5.93 -34.67 -16.74
N LYS A 45 5.33 -34.27 -17.86
CA LYS A 45 5.31 -32.87 -18.30
C LYS A 45 4.60 -31.97 -17.29
N LEU A 46 3.43 -32.41 -16.81
CA LEU A 46 2.65 -31.67 -15.82
C LEU A 46 3.40 -31.55 -14.48
N LYS A 47 4.02 -32.63 -14.01
CA LYS A 47 4.82 -32.66 -12.78
C LYS A 47 5.96 -31.65 -12.83
N SER A 48 6.69 -31.63 -13.95
CA SER A 48 7.78 -30.67 -14.19
C SER A 48 7.28 -29.23 -14.27
N LEU A 49 6.10 -29.00 -14.87
CA LEU A 49 5.47 -27.69 -14.91
C LEU A 49 5.08 -27.20 -13.51
N ILE A 50 4.47 -28.06 -12.70
CA ILE A 50 4.07 -27.74 -11.32
C ILE A 50 5.30 -27.37 -10.48
N ALA A 51 6.37 -28.16 -10.53
CA ALA A 51 7.59 -27.87 -9.77
C ALA A 51 8.18 -26.48 -10.11
N ARG A 52 8.27 -26.15 -11.41
CA ARG A 52 8.76 -24.83 -11.85
C ARG A 52 7.83 -23.70 -11.45
N LYS A 53 6.51 -23.85 -11.67
CA LYS A 53 5.53 -22.82 -11.30
C LYS A 53 5.47 -22.61 -9.78
N TYR A 54 5.61 -23.67 -9.00
CA TYR A 54 5.66 -23.59 -7.54
C TYR A 54 6.85 -22.74 -7.06
N GLN A 55 8.05 -23.00 -7.59
CA GLN A 55 9.23 -22.19 -7.28
C GLN A 55 9.04 -20.72 -7.68
N TYR A 56 8.50 -20.48 -8.88
CA TYR A 56 8.22 -19.13 -9.36
C TYR A 56 7.20 -18.40 -8.49
N LEU A 57 6.09 -19.05 -8.14
CA LEU A 57 5.06 -18.50 -7.25
C LEU A 57 5.60 -18.19 -5.86
N THR A 58 6.44 -19.07 -5.32
CA THR A 58 7.09 -18.86 -4.02
C THR A 58 8.00 -17.63 -4.08
N SER A 59 8.77 -17.46 -5.16
CA SER A 59 9.62 -16.28 -5.35
C SER A 59 8.83 -14.97 -5.51
N LEU A 60 7.62 -15.03 -6.07
CA LEU A 60 6.76 -13.86 -6.30
C LEU A 60 5.97 -13.43 -5.08
N MET A 61 5.56 -14.39 -4.24
CA MET A 61 4.72 -14.13 -3.07
C MET A 61 5.55 -13.94 -1.79
N GLY A 62 6.80 -14.38 -1.75
CA GLY A 62 7.67 -14.22 -0.58
C GLY A 62 7.18 -15.04 0.62
N GLU A 63 7.55 -14.61 1.83
CA GLU A 63 7.29 -15.35 3.08
C GLU A 63 5.80 -15.51 3.42
N SER A 64 4.91 -14.69 2.84
CA SER A 64 3.46 -14.79 3.07
C SER A 64 2.83 -15.99 2.37
N PHE A 65 3.46 -16.50 1.31
CA PHE A 65 3.10 -17.80 0.79
C PHE A 65 3.77 -18.83 1.67
N SER A 66 3.04 -19.32 2.68
CA SER A 66 3.48 -20.48 3.44
C SER A 66 3.70 -21.60 2.43
N ALA A 67 4.96 -21.82 2.05
CA ALA A 67 5.36 -22.84 1.10
C ALA A 67 4.78 -24.15 1.63
N ASP A 68 3.74 -24.65 0.98
CA ASP A 68 3.09 -25.85 1.46
C ASP A 68 4.00 -27.02 1.16
N GLU A 69 4.86 -27.35 2.12
CA GLU A 69 5.79 -28.48 2.04
C GLU A 69 5.06 -29.76 1.63
N LYS A 70 3.78 -29.91 2.03
CA LYS A 70 2.94 -31.05 1.65
C LYS A 70 2.75 -31.16 0.14
N LEU A 71 2.59 -30.05 -0.57
CA LEU A 71 2.41 -30.05 -2.02
C LEU A 71 3.62 -30.68 -2.72
N MET A 72 4.82 -30.18 -2.41
CA MET A 72 6.04 -30.68 -3.03
C MET A 72 6.40 -32.08 -2.54
N ASN A 73 5.99 -32.46 -1.32
CA ASN A 73 6.11 -33.83 -0.84
C ASN A 73 5.33 -34.81 -1.72
N ILE A 74 4.07 -34.51 -2.06
CA ILE A 74 3.27 -35.36 -2.97
C ILE A 74 3.93 -35.45 -4.34
N VAL A 75 4.30 -34.30 -4.92
CA VAL A 75 4.95 -34.21 -6.23
C VAL A 75 6.21 -35.06 -6.27
N SER A 76 6.99 -35.06 -5.18
CA SER A 76 8.25 -35.82 -5.09
C SER A 76 8.01 -37.31 -4.90
N ARG A 77 7.03 -37.70 -4.07
CA ARG A 77 6.68 -39.10 -3.77
C ARG A 77 6.15 -39.86 -4.98
N VAL A 78 5.39 -39.20 -5.85
CA VAL A 78 4.80 -39.84 -7.03
C VAL A 78 5.72 -39.66 -8.24
N THR A 79 6.52 -40.68 -8.54
CA THR A 79 7.51 -40.68 -9.63
C THR A 79 6.95 -41.08 -10.98
N SER A 80 5.89 -41.91 -11.03
CA SER A 80 5.19 -42.32 -12.27
C SER A 80 3.74 -42.69 -11.99
N LEU A 81 2.88 -42.73 -13.01
CA LEU A 81 1.49 -43.20 -12.85
C LEU A 81 1.45 -44.69 -12.51
N LYS A 82 2.40 -45.47 -13.04
CA LYS A 82 2.55 -46.88 -12.68
C LYS A 82 2.83 -47.05 -11.19
N GLN A 83 3.75 -46.24 -10.64
CA GLN A 83 4.01 -46.27 -9.20
C GLN A 83 2.76 -45.92 -8.39
N VAL A 84 1.91 -44.99 -8.85
CA VAL A 84 0.64 -44.68 -8.15
C VAL A 84 -0.24 -45.92 -7.99
N ALA A 85 -0.30 -46.78 -9.01
CA ALA A 85 -1.07 -48.03 -8.96
C ALA A 85 -0.50 -49.01 -7.92
N GLU A 86 0.81 -48.97 -7.69
CA GLU A 86 1.53 -49.84 -6.74
C GLU A 86 1.44 -49.33 -5.29
N ILE A 87 1.01 -48.08 -5.07
CA ILE A 87 0.83 -47.52 -3.72
C ILE A 87 -0.36 -48.19 -3.03
N ALA A 88 -0.14 -48.65 -1.79
CA ALA A 88 -1.17 -49.28 -0.97
C ALA A 88 -2.45 -48.41 -0.84
N PRO A 89 -3.64 -48.95 -1.16
CA PRO A 89 -4.88 -48.16 -1.23
C PRO A 89 -5.28 -47.48 0.08
N GLU A 90 -5.20 -48.18 1.21
CA GLU A 90 -5.76 -47.68 2.46
C GLU A 90 -4.88 -46.64 3.16
N VAL A 91 -3.56 -46.84 3.14
CA VAL A 91 -2.62 -45.98 3.87
C VAL A 91 -1.97 -44.95 2.94
N GLY A 92 -1.50 -45.38 1.77
CA GLY A 92 -0.75 -44.52 0.87
C GLY A 92 -1.65 -43.62 0.02
N GLN A 93 -2.67 -44.19 -0.64
CA GLN A 93 -3.53 -43.40 -1.54
C GLN A 93 -4.40 -42.40 -0.77
N ARG A 94 -4.96 -42.79 0.39
CA ARG A 94 -5.70 -41.86 1.26
C ARG A 94 -4.81 -40.72 1.78
N GLY A 95 -3.59 -41.04 2.24
CA GLY A 95 -2.65 -40.02 2.69
C GLY A 95 -2.30 -39.00 1.60
N ILE A 96 -2.09 -39.46 0.36
CA ILE A 96 -1.86 -38.56 -0.80
C ILE A 96 -3.08 -37.69 -1.07
N GLU A 97 -4.28 -38.24 -0.99
CA GLU A 97 -5.53 -37.49 -1.20
C GLU A 97 -5.74 -36.42 -0.11
N ASP A 98 -5.44 -36.74 1.15
CA ASP A 98 -5.54 -35.82 2.28
C ASP A 98 -4.51 -34.69 2.17
N GLU A 99 -3.26 -35.00 1.83
CA GLU A 99 -2.21 -34.01 1.58
C GLU A 99 -2.59 -33.11 0.37
N TRP A 100 -3.14 -33.71 -0.70
CA TRP A 100 -3.61 -32.95 -1.87
C TRP A 100 -4.74 -32.00 -1.48
N HIS A 101 -5.71 -32.46 -0.71
CA HIS A 101 -6.85 -31.65 -0.29
C HIS A 101 -6.40 -30.51 0.64
N SER A 102 -5.54 -30.81 1.62
CA SER A 102 -4.93 -29.82 2.51
C SER A 102 -4.25 -28.69 1.72
N SER A 103 -3.46 -29.05 0.70
CA SER A 103 -2.78 -28.06 -0.14
C SER A 103 -3.72 -27.29 -1.05
N PHE A 104 -4.73 -27.95 -1.60
CA PHE A 104 -5.77 -27.28 -2.38
C PHE A 104 -6.53 -26.22 -1.58
N ILE A 105 -6.89 -26.51 -0.32
CA ILE A 105 -7.56 -25.52 0.56
C ILE A 105 -6.65 -24.33 0.83
N ARG A 106 -5.36 -24.56 1.13
CA ARG A 106 -4.39 -23.47 1.35
C ARG A 106 -4.22 -22.58 0.13
N LEU A 107 -4.06 -23.16 -1.06
CA LEU A 107 -3.95 -22.40 -2.31
C LEU A 107 -5.19 -21.52 -2.55
N ASN A 108 -6.39 -22.04 -2.30
CA ASN A 108 -7.63 -21.27 -2.43
C ASN A 108 -7.77 -20.19 -1.35
N GLY A 109 -7.30 -20.45 -0.12
CA GLY A 109 -7.21 -19.43 0.94
C GLY A 109 -6.34 -18.25 0.51
N ASN A 110 -5.12 -18.52 0.03
CA ASN A 110 -4.20 -17.50 -0.48
C ASN A 110 -4.80 -16.70 -1.65
N LEU A 111 -5.53 -17.39 -2.54
CA LEU A 111 -6.24 -16.73 -3.64
C LEU A 111 -7.34 -15.79 -3.11
N GLY A 112 -8.12 -16.24 -2.12
CA GLY A 112 -9.15 -15.44 -1.49
C GLY A 112 -8.60 -14.19 -0.80
N GLU A 113 -7.47 -14.29 -0.14
CA GLU A 113 -6.78 -13.15 0.48
C GLU A 113 -6.39 -12.10 -0.57
N MET A 114 -5.77 -12.51 -1.68
CA MET A 114 -5.38 -11.61 -2.76
C MET A 114 -6.59 -10.98 -3.47
N GLU A 115 -7.66 -11.74 -3.71
CA GLU A 115 -8.89 -11.18 -4.28
C GLU A 115 -9.57 -10.19 -3.31
N GLY A 116 -9.49 -10.45 -2.01
CA GLY A 116 -9.92 -9.52 -0.97
C GLY A 116 -9.11 -8.23 -0.96
N GLU A 117 -7.78 -8.31 -1.08
CA GLU A 117 -6.90 -7.15 -1.24
C GLU A 117 -7.26 -6.34 -2.49
N ARG A 118 -7.47 -7.01 -3.62
CA ARG A 118 -7.91 -6.39 -4.88
C ARG A 118 -9.22 -5.61 -4.68
N ALA A 119 -10.18 -6.19 -3.97
CA ALA A 119 -11.45 -5.54 -3.67
C ALA A 119 -11.28 -4.31 -2.77
N LYS A 120 -10.39 -4.37 -1.76
CA LYS A 120 -10.07 -3.23 -0.89
C LYS A 120 -9.45 -2.08 -1.69
N LEU A 121 -8.47 -2.36 -2.54
CA LEU A 121 -7.82 -1.36 -3.41
C LEU A 121 -8.81 -0.71 -4.38
N ALA A 122 -9.76 -1.49 -4.91
CA ALA A 122 -10.82 -0.96 -5.76
C ALA A 122 -11.76 0.01 -5.00
N LYS A 123 -12.10 -0.28 -3.74
CA LYS A 123 -12.91 0.61 -2.88
C LYS A 123 -12.17 1.90 -2.53
N VAL A 124 -10.89 1.82 -2.13
CA VAL A 124 -10.06 3.00 -1.83
C VAL A 124 -9.94 3.91 -3.06
N SER A 125 -9.76 3.32 -4.25
CA SER A 125 -9.74 4.09 -5.50
C SER A 125 -11.07 4.81 -5.76
N ARG A 126 -12.22 4.19 -5.45
CA ARG A 126 -13.53 4.85 -5.61
C ARG A 126 -13.73 5.99 -4.62
N ILE A 127 -13.32 5.79 -3.36
CA ILE A 127 -13.40 6.84 -2.33
C ILE A 127 -12.49 8.01 -2.70
N GLY A 128 -11.24 7.75 -3.12
CA GLY A 128 -10.33 8.81 -3.55
C GLY A 128 -10.86 9.59 -4.76
N ILE A 129 -11.44 8.89 -5.75
CA ILE A 129 -12.07 9.54 -6.91
C ILE A 129 -13.31 10.34 -6.48
N ALA A 130 -14.16 9.79 -5.61
CA ALA A 130 -15.35 10.48 -5.09
C ALA A 130 -14.97 11.73 -4.28
N LEU A 131 -13.98 11.62 -3.39
CA LEU A 131 -13.48 12.73 -2.59
C LEU A 131 -12.86 13.83 -3.46
N SER A 132 -12.12 13.46 -4.52
CA SER A 132 -11.56 14.42 -5.48
C SER A 132 -12.61 15.14 -6.32
N ARG A 133 -13.81 14.56 -6.47
CA ARG A 133 -14.95 15.18 -7.17
C ARG A 133 -15.79 16.06 -6.25
N MET A 134 -15.89 15.71 -4.97
CA MET A 134 -16.68 16.47 -3.99
C MET A 134 -15.92 17.65 -3.41
N CYS A 135 -14.59 17.54 -3.26
CA CYS A 135 -13.73 18.65 -2.88
C CYS A 135 -12.84 19.02 -4.07
N PRO A 136 -13.04 20.18 -4.73
CA PRO A 136 -12.01 20.78 -5.57
C PRO A 136 -10.71 20.91 -4.76
N PRO A 137 -9.53 21.00 -5.38
CA PRO A 137 -8.26 20.99 -4.64
C PRO A 137 -8.22 22.16 -3.65
N MET A 138 -8.47 21.84 -2.38
CA MET A 138 -8.46 22.74 -1.23
C MET A 138 -7.09 23.43 -1.05
N GLY A 139 -6.07 22.96 -1.78
CA GLY A 139 -4.75 23.59 -1.90
C GLY A 139 -4.76 24.99 -2.53
N ARG A 140 -5.79 25.40 -3.29
CA ARG A 140 -5.94 26.82 -3.71
C ARG A 140 -6.45 27.71 -2.56
N PHE A 141 -7.30 27.17 -1.70
CA PHE A 141 -7.89 27.89 -0.57
C PHE A 141 -6.89 28.03 0.59
N LEU A 142 -6.13 26.98 0.93
CA LEU A 142 -5.07 27.06 1.93
C LEU A 142 -3.92 28.00 1.51
N LYS A 143 -3.55 28.03 0.23
CA LYS A 143 -2.53 28.97 -0.29
C LYS A 143 -2.99 30.43 -0.24
N SER A 144 -4.30 30.67 -0.39
CA SER A 144 -4.89 32.01 -0.25
C SER A 144 -4.88 32.47 1.21
N LEU A 145 -5.22 31.58 2.15
CA LEU A 145 -5.15 31.85 3.59
C LEU A 145 -3.72 32.18 4.05
N GLY A 146 -2.71 31.41 3.61
CA GLY A 146 -1.31 31.69 3.95
C GLY A 146 -0.83 33.05 3.44
N LYS A 147 -1.24 33.45 2.23
CA LYS A 147 -0.92 34.77 1.67
C LYS A 147 -1.63 35.91 2.41
N ALA A 148 -2.89 35.72 2.81
CA ALA A 148 -3.65 36.72 3.55
C ALA A 148 -3.04 36.98 4.94
N VAL A 149 -2.63 35.92 5.65
CA VAL A 149 -1.96 36.03 6.96
C VAL A 149 -0.61 36.75 6.82
N LEU A 150 0.17 36.43 5.79
CA LEU A 150 1.45 37.10 5.55
C LEU A 150 1.26 38.60 5.29
N ILE A 151 0.29 38.97 4.46
CA ILE A 151 -0.04 40.39 4.19
C ILE A 151 -0.45 41.09 5.49
N PHE A 152 -1.32 40.46 6.29
CA PHE A 152 -1.78 41.05 7.55
C PHE A 152 -0.63 41.26 8.55
N LEU A 153 0.27 40.27 8.69
CA LEU A 153 1.47 40.40 9.53
C LEU A 153 2.39 41.53 9.04
N THR A 154 2.54 41.68 7.72
CA THR A 154 3.37 42.74 7.13
C THR A 154 2.79 44.12 7.43
N ILE A 155 1.47 44.30 7.28
CA ILE A 155 0.77 45.55 7.61
C ILE A 155 0.89 45.85 9.11
N ALA A 156 0.72 44.84 9.97
CA ALA A 156 0.85 45.01 11.42
C ALA A 156 2.26 45.48 11.82
N VAL A 157 3.31 44.94 11.21
CA VAL A 157 4.69 45.37 11.44
C VAL A 157 4.91 46.82 10.96
N ILE A 158 4.40 47.19 9.79
CA ILE A 158 4.52 48.57 9.28
C ILE A 158 3.83 49.57 10.19
N LEU A 159 2.60 49.26 10.64
CA LEU A 159 1.87 50.11 11.58
C LEU A 159 2.57 50.22 12.93
N PHE A 160 3.12 49.11 13.42
CA PHE A 160 3.90 49.09 14.65
C PHE A 160 5.14 49.99 14.51
N VAL A 161 5.98 49.77 13.50
CA VAL A 161 7.18 50.60 13.27
C VAL A 161 6.83 52.07 13.03
N GLY A 162 5.78 52.35 12.27
CA GLY A 162 5.28 53.72 12.04
C GLY A 162 4.87 54.41 13.34
N SER A 163 4.19 53.70 14.25
CA SER A 163 3.84 54.25 15.57
C SER A 163 5.07 54.58 16.42
N TYR A 164 6.12 53.74 16.36
CA TYR A 164 7.39 54.03 17.05
C TYR A 164 8.14 55.22 16.44
N PHE A 165 8.02 55.42 15.13
CA PHE A 165 8.65 56.55 14.45
C PHE A 165 7.95 57.88 14.77
N LEU A 166 6.60 57.88 14.76
CA LEU A 166 5.81 59.07 15.13
C LEU A 166 5.98 59.45 16.61
N ASP A 167 6.12 58.49 17.52
CA ASP A 167 6.40 58.74 18.95
C ASP A 167 7.84 59.25 19.21
N ARG A 168 8.75 59.07 18.24
CA ARG A 168 10.12 59.58 18.34
C ARG A 168 10.21 61.05 17.92
N GLU A 169 9.52 61.46 16.87
CA GLU A 169 9.54 62.84 16.35
C GLU A 169 8.70 63.82 17.19
N GLY A 170 7.63 63.35 17.84
CA GLY A 170 6.79 64.16 18.71
C GLY A 170 7.44 64.59 20.04
N ARG A 171 8.50 63.90 20.48
CA ARG A 171 9.18 64.21 21.75
C ARG A 171 10.24 65.30 21.65
N GLU A 172 10.89 65.45 20.49
CA GLU A 172 11.91 66.50 20.32
C GLU A 172 11.26 67.88 20.12
N THR A 173 10.15 67.95 19.37
CA THR A 173 9.41 69.21 19.14
C THR A 173 8.69 69.74 20.39
N PHE A 174 8.17 68.87 21.26
CA PHE A 174 7.56 69.30 22.53
C PHE A 174 8.59 69.79 23.56
N SER A 175 9.77 69.16 23.61
CA SER A 175 10.88 69.58 24.49
C SER A 175 11.34 71.00 24.17
N ASP A 176 11.60 71.31 22.90
CA ASP A 176 12.11 72.63 22.50
C ASP A 176 11.10 73.75 22.73
N TRP A 177 9.80 73.50 22.50
CA TRP A 177 8.73 74.46 22.81
C TRP A 177 8.61 74.77 24.31
N THR A 178 8.79 73.77 25.18
CA THR A 178 8.76 74.00 26.64
C THR A 178 9.98 74.75 27.15
N ARG A 179 11.15 74.57 26.52
CA ARG A 179 12.40 75.25 26.90
C ARG A 179 12.35 76.74 26.56
N ASP A 180 11.83 77.08 25.38
CA ASP A 180 11.74 78.47 24.91
C ASP A 180 10.76 79.32 25.74
N ARG A 181 9.63 78.74 26.17
CA ARG A 181 8.68 79.41 27.07
C ARG A 181 9.18 79.57 28.51
N ALA A 182 10.04 78.66 28.99
CA ALA A 182 10.58 78.76 30.34
C ALA A 182 11.55 79.95 30.48
N THR A 183 12.33 80.25 29.43
CA THR A 183 13.21 81.42 29.36
C THR A 183 12.44 82.74 29.31
N ASP A 184 11.38 82.82 28.49
CA ASP A 184 10.58 84.04 28.31
C ASP A 184 9.84 84.47 29.60
N VAL A 185 9.34 83.49 30.37
CA VAL A 185 8.72 83.76 31.68
C VAL A 185 9.74 84.25 32.71
N SER A 186 10.97 83.72 32.69
CA SER A 186 12.01 84.12 33.66
C SER A 186 12.54 85.54 33.43
N ASP A 187 12.56 86.01 32.18
CA ASP A 187 12.96 87.37 31.83
C ASP A 187 11.85 88.39 32.17
N PHE A 188 10.58 88.01 32.01
CA PHE A 188 9.45 88.84 32.43
C PHE A 188 9.47 89.18 33.93
N PHE A 189 9.83 88.21 34.79
CA PHE A 189 9.92 88.45 36.23
C PHE A 189 11.11 89.33 36.66
N ARG A 190 12.19 89.42 35.86
CA ARG A 190 13.34 90.29 36.17
C ARG A 190 13.11 91.77 35.82
N GLN A 191 12.15 92.09 34.97
CA GLN A 191 11.85 93.48 34.58
C GLN A 191 10.78 94.16 35.45
N THR A 192 10.06 93.40 36.28
CA THR A 192 8.85 93.89 36.98
C THR A 192 8.99 93.97 38.51
N PHE A 193 10.13 93.57 39.09
CA PHE A 193 10.44 93.69 40.52
C PHE A 193 11.88 94.12 40.75
#